data_AF-A0A7Y2XPY7-F1
#
_entry.id   AF-A0A7Y2XPY7-F1
#
_cell.length_a   1.000
_cell.length_b   1.000
_cell.length_c   1.000
_cell.angle_alpha   90.00
_cell.angle_beta   90.00
_cell.angle_gamma   90.00
#
_symmetry.space_group_name_H-M   'P 1'
#
loop_
_entity.id
_entity.type
_entity.pdbx_description
1 polymer ?
#
loop_
_entity_poly.entity_id
_entity_poly.type
_entity_poly.pdbx_seq_one_letter_code
_entity_poly.pdbx_strand_id
1 'polypeptide(L)'
;LLGEAQWKWLESELRKPARLRIIGSSIQFVAPHNGYESWSNMPMEKQRMIDLIKITRAEGVVFLSGDIHASELCLEEPQGCYPLIDHTSSSLNVPLGASSTRRRMGPGFGGANFGVVEIDWSKADPTISFSTKDTSNKTRIHHTIPLSRLTFDEKNLIWRTTPDSFAGEWQTFYGPLKLVKGNNGTWTGICADRTLKLTEGQLGLLGTWQGENQHGKVSFTLTRDGRFLNGAYSYENLPLQLDWAGWKADWETHFQRDDYYKRKKKN
;
A
#
# COMPACT_ATOMS: atom_id res chain seq x y z
N LEU A 1 14.80 -11.86 -13.53
CA LEU A 1 15.39 -11.20 -12.35
C LEU A 1 16.30 -12.19 -11.64
N LEU A 2 15.75 -13.34 -11.20
CA LEU A 2 16.53 -14.41 -10.60
C LEU A 2 16.90 -15.46 -11.65
N GLY A 3 18.08 -16.07 -11.52
CA GLY A 3 18.47 -17.22 -12.35
C GLY A 3 17.78 -18.51 -11.91
N GLU A 4 17.72 -19.53 -12.78
CA GLU A 4 17.05 -20.81 -12.47
C GLU A 4 17.59 -21.49 -11.19
N ALA A 5 18.89 -21.40 -10.93
CA ALA A 5 19.48 -21.92 -9.69
C ALA A 5 18.92 -21.20 -8.44
N GLN A 6 18.75 -19.87 -8.52
CA GLN A 6 18.16 -19.08 -7.43
C GLN A 6 16.68 -19.39 -7.25
N TRP A 7 15.93 -19.58 -8.34
CA TRP A 7 14.52 -19.96 -8.27
C TRP A 7 14.31 -21.33 -7.61
N LYS A 8 15.11 -22.34 -7.99
CA LYS A 8 15.07 -23.67 -7.37
C LYS A 8 15.46 -23.63 -5.90
N TRP A 9 16.48 -22.86 -5.55
CA TRP A 9 16.87 -22.64 -4.16
C TRP A 9 15.73 -21.99 -3.36
N LEU A 10 15.15 -20.90 -3.87
CA LEU A 10 14.07 -20.18 -3.20
C LEU A 10 12.84 -21.07 -2.99
N GLU A 11 12.47 -21.89 -3.98
CA GLU A 11 11.41 -22.88 -3.82
C GLU A 11 11.69 -23.83 -2.65
N SER A 12 12.93 -24.35 -2.55
CA SER A 12 13.30 -25.25 -1.47
C SER A 12 13.25 -24.57 -0.10
N GLU A 13 13.64 -23.29 0.00
CA GLU A 13 13.56 -22.51 1.24
C GLU A 13 12.11 -22.22 1.65
N LEU A 14 11.24 -21.88 0.70
CA LEU A 14 9.83 -21.60 0.98
C LEU A 14 9.06 -22.83 1.48
N ARG A 15 9.50 -24.04 1.09
CA ARG A 15 8.94 -25.31 1.60
C ARG A 15 9.37 -25.66 3.02
N LYS A 16 10.44 -25.07 3.55
CA LYS A 16 10.86 -25.31 4.94
C LYS A 16 9.84 -24.70 5.90
N PRO A 17 9.60 -25.31 7.08
CA PRO A 17 8.66 -24.77 8.06
C PRO A 17 9.17 -23.44 8.64
N ALA A 18 8.34 -22.41 8.58
CA ALA A 18 8.57 -21.12 9.23
C ALA A 18 7.24 -20.42 9.49
N ARG A 19 7.15 -19.71 10.62
CA ARG A 19 6.00 -18.85 10.97
C ARG A 19 6.04 -17.51 10.24
N LEU A 20 7.24 -16.97 10.01
CA LEU A 20 7.51 -15.71 9.35
C LEU A 20 8.70 -15.89 8.41
N ARG A 21 8.61 -15.34 7.20
CA ARG A 21 9.65 -15.36 6.16
C ARG A 21 9.86 -13.93 5.68
N ILE A 22 11.06 -13.40 5.87
CA ILE A 22 11.43 -12.06 5.45
C ILE A 22 12.30 -12.17 4.20
N ILE A 23 11.84 -11.60 3.09
CA ILE A 23 12.55 -11.62 1.81
C ILE A 23 13.11 -10.22 1.55
N GLY A 24 14.43 -10.09 1.58
CA GLY A 24 15.12 -8.88 1.14
C GLY A 24 15.22 -8.86 -0.39
N SER A 25 14.75 -7.77 -1.00
CA SER A 25 14.87 -7.50 -2.44
C SER A 25 15.54 -6.15 -2.63
N SER A 26 16.47 -6.01 -3.58
CA SER A 26 17.10 -4.71 -3.85
C SER A 26 16.07 -3.67 -4.31
N ILE A 27 15.15 -4.10 -5.16
CA ILE A 27 14.09 -3.30 -5.77
C ILE A 27 12.71 -3.68 -5.22
N GLN A 28 11.75 -2.77 -5.31
CA GLN A 28 10.40 -2.96 -4.76
C GLN A 28 9.65 -4.13 -5.41
N PHE A 29 9.02 -4.97 -4.60
CA PHE A 29 8.20 -6.10 -5.03
C PHE A 29 6.74 -5.68 -5.28
N VAL A 30 6.12 -5.00 -4.31
CA VAL A 30 4.67 -4.70 -4.32
C VAL A 30 4.36 -3.41 -5.06
N ALA A 31 5.26 -2.43 -5.09
CA ALA A 31 5.00 -1.13 -5.70
C ALA A 31 4.45 -1.24 -7.14
N PRO A 32 3.51 -0.36 -7.55
CA PRO A 32 3.13 -0.25 -8.95
C PRO A 32 4.28 0.36 -9.75
N HIS A 33 4.13 0.39 -11.07
CA HIS A 33 5.09 1.07 -11.92
C HIS A 33 5.22 2.54 -11.51
N ASN A 34 6.43 2.95 -11.13
CA ASN A 34 6.71 4.25 -10.53
C ASN A 34 7.84 5.01 -11.27
N GLY A 35 8.25 4.51 -12.44
CA GLY A 35 9.35 5.05 -13.25
C GLY A 35 10.76 4.58 -12.83
N TYR A 36 10.89 3.85 -11.72
CA TYR A 36 12.16 3.26 -11.25
C TYR A 36 12.21 1.76 -11.52
N GLU A 37 13.34 1.12 -11.15
CA GLU A 37 13.47 -0.33 -11.17
C GLU A 37 12.61 -0.96 -10.07
N SER A 38 11.78 -1.92 -10.47
CA SER A 38 10.90 -2.67 -9.58
C SER A 38 10.54 -4.00 -10.23
N TRP A 39 10.00 -4.92 -9.43
CA TRP A 39 9.43 -6.15 -9.98
C TRP A 39 8.26 -5.88 -10.94
N SER A 40 7.64 -4.70 -10.90
CA SER A 40 6.60 -4.31 -11.88
C SER A 40 7.14 -4.17 -13.31
N ASN A 41 8.45 -3.90 -13.48
CA ASN A 41 9.12 -3.89 -14.78
C ASN A 41 9.33 -5.32 -15.34
N MET A 42 9.21 -6.35 -14.50
CA MET A 42 9.44 -7.76 -14.84
C MET A 42 8.20 -8.60 -14.47
N PRO A 43 7.05 -8.38 -15.13
CA PRO A 43 5.76 -8.92 -14.69
C PRO A 43 5.72 -10.45 -14.61
N MET A 44 6.44 -11.15 -15.49
CA MET A 44 6.54 -12.61 -15.45
C MET A 44 7.30 -13.11 -14.21
N GLU A 45 8.37 -12.42 -13.80
CA GLU A 45 9.13 -12.77 -12.60
C GLU A 45 8.31 -12.50 -11.34
N LYS A 46 7.61 -11.35 -11.30
CA LYS A 46 6.68 -11.03 -10.21
C LYS A 46 5.59 -12.07 -10.06
N GLN A 47 4.97 -12.47 -11.18
CA GLN A 47 3.96 -13.52 -11.19
C GLN A 47 4.54 -14.86 -10.73
N ARG A 48 5.74 -15.24 -11.19
CA ARG A 48 6.45 -16.45 -10.74
C ARG A 48 6.68 -16.47 -9.23
N MET A 49 7.04 -15.33 -8.62
CA MET A 49 7.18 -15.22 -7.16
C MET A 49 5.85 -15.43 -6.42
N ILE A 50 4.77 -14.78 -6.89
CA ILE A 50 3.43 -14.93 -6.32
C ILE A 50 2.97 -16.39 -6.41
N ASP A 51 3.14 -17.02 -7.57
CA ASP A 51 2.75 -18.40 -7.79
C ASP A 51 3.61 -19.36 -6.96
N LEU A 52 4.90 -19.07 -6.78
CA LEU A 52 5.76 -19.85 -5.90
C LEU A 52 5.29 -19.81 -4.45
N ILE A 53 4.92 -18.63 -3.93
CA ILE A 53 4.32 -18.49 -2.58
C ILE A 53 3.04 -19.34 -2.48
N LYS A 54 2.17 -19.28 -3.49
CA LYS A 54 0.91 -20.04 -3.54
C LYS A 54 1.12 -21.55 -3.57
N ILE A 55 1.98 -22.05 -4.47
CA ILE A 55 2.23 -23.48 -4.67
C ILE A 55 2.95 -24.10 -3.47
N THR A 56 3.90 -23.38 -2.88
CA THR A 56 4.60 -23.84 -1.67
C THR A 56 3.77 -23.68 -0.40
N ARG A 57 2.62 -22.97 -0.49
CA ARG A 57 1.79 -22.59 0.67
C ARG A 57 2.60 -21.87 1.75
N ALA A 58 3.60 -21.09 1.34
CA ALA A 58 4.46 -20.35 2.25
C ALA A 58 3.69 -19.20 2.91
N GLU A 59 3.45 -19.33 4.22
CA GLU A 59 2.78 -18.30 5.02
C GLU A 59 3.77 -17.32 5.64
N GLY A 60 3.27 -16.18 6.11
CA GLY A 60 4.08 -15.18 6.80
C GLY A 60 5.15 -14.54 5.92
N VAL A 61 4.99 -14.50 4.60
CA VAL A 61 5.96 -13.86 3.70
C VAL A 61 5.77 -12.34 3.71
N VAL A 62 6.85 -11.61 3.99
CA VAL A 62 6.92 -10.15 3.90
C VAL A 62 8.19 -9.74 3.16
N PHE A 63 8.11 -8.65 2.40
CA PHE A 63 9.23 -8.12 1.63
C PHE A 63 9.83 -6.89 2.31
N LEU A 64 11.16 -6.80 2.26
CA LEU A 64 11.91 -5.59 2.59
C LEU A 64 12.64 -5.14 1.32
N SER A 65 12.52 -3.88 0.96
CA SER A 65 13.09 -3.36 -0.29
C SER A 65 13.73 -1.99 -0.18
N GLY A 66 14.43 -1.58 -1.25
CA GLY A 66 15.12 -0.30 -1.30
C GLY A 66 15.02 0.42 -2.65
N ASP A 67 16.17 0.89 -3.14
CA ASP A 67 16.40 1.55 -4.45
C ASP A 67 15.82 2.97 -4.61
N ILE A 68 14.57 3.22 -4.23
CA ILE A 68 13.85 4.44 -4.64
C ILE A 68 14.18 5.72 -3.85
N HIS A 69 15.18 5.71 -2.95
CA HIS A 69 15.58 6.87 -2.15
C HIS A 69 14.43 7.54 -1.37
N ALA A 70 13.50 6.71 -0.92
CA ALA A 70 12.36 7.08 -0.11
C ALA A 70 11.97 5.90 0.79
N SER A 71 10.91 6.06 1.56
CA SER A 71 10.30 4.96 2.30
C SER A 71 8.79 4.94 2.15
N GLU A 72 8.25 3.74 2.06
CA GLU A 72 6.82 3.48 2.00
C GLU A 72 6.52 2.06 2.46
N LEU A 73 5.27 1.82 2.86
CA LEU A 73 4.74 0.49 3.07
C LEU A 73 3.64 0.25 2.05
N CYS A 74 3.79 -0.77 1.21
CA CYS A 74 2.85 -1.08 0.14
C CYS A 74 2.20 -2.45 0.35
N LEU A 75 0.94 -2.56 -0.10
CA LEU A 75 0.15 -3.79 -0.07
C LEU A 75 -0.32 -4.17 -1.48
N GLU A 76 -0.27 -5.45 -1.79
CA GLU A 76 -0.97 -6.03 -2.93
C GLU A 76 -1.71 -7.28 -2.50
N GLU A 77 -2.85 -7.53 -3.13
CA GLU A 77 -3.75 -8.62 -2.78
C GLU A 77 -3.96 -9.54 -4.00
N PRO A 78 -2.98 -10.38 -4.37
CA PRO A 78 -3.10 -11.26 -5.52
C PRO A 78 -4.22 -12.29 -5.31
N GLN A 79 -4.96 -12.61 -6.37
CA GLN A 79 -6.04 -13.60 -6.30
C GLN A 79 -5.51 -14.96 -5.81
N GLY A 80 -6.18 -15.53 -4.81
CA GLY A 80 -5.80 -16.82 -4.21
C GLY A 80 -4.54 -16.77 -3.33
N CYS A 81 -4.08 -15.59 -2.93
CA CYS A 81 -3.00 -15.39 -1.96
C CYS A 81 -3.44 -14.42 -0.86
N TYR A 82 -2.86 -14.52 0.33
CA TYR A 82 -3.02 -13.51 1.37
C TYR A 82 -2.34 -12.19 0.96
N PRO A 83 -2.66 -11.07 1.63
CA PRO A 83 -2.07 -9.77 1.29
C PRO A 83 -0.54 -9.80 1.42
N LEU A 84 0.16 -9.40 0.36
CA LEU A 84 1.61 -9.31 0.31
C LEU A 84 2.04 -7.89 0.65
N ILE A 85 2.95 -7.77 1.61
CA ILE A 85 3.43 -6.50 2.15
C ILE A 85 4.89 -6.30 1.75
N ASP A 86 5.23 -5.08 1.37
CA ASP A 86 6.58 -4.64 1.06
C ASP A 86 6.90 -3.35 1.81
N HIS A 87 7.88 -3.43 2.72
CA HIS A 87 8.41 -2.27 3.43
C HIS A 87 9.67 -1.78 2.74
N THR A 88 9.54 -0.66 2.03
CA THR A 88 10.66 -0.01 1.36
C THR A 88 11.28 1.04 2.27
N SER A 89 12.61 1.03 2.42
CA SER A 89 13.38 2.07 3.10
C SER A 89 14.79 2.16 2.50
N SER A 90 15.13 3.30 1.88
CA SER A 90 16.38 3.42 1.11
C SER A 90 16.97 4.83 0.98
N SER A 91 16.55 5.79 1.80
CA SER A 91 17.00 7.18 1.66
C SER A 91 18.07 7.62 2.66
N LEU A 92 18.71 6.69 3.39
CA LEU A 92 19.62 7.01 4.51
C LEU A 92 20.72 8.00 4.11
N ASN A 93 21.30 7.84 2.92
CA ASN A 93 22.36 8.70 2.38
C ASN A 93 21.83 9.84 1.50
N VAL A 94 20.89 9.57 0.60
CA VAL A 94 20.39 10.51 -0.40
C VAL A 94 18.87 10.42 -0.46
N PRO A 95 18.13 11.45 -0.02
CA PRO A 95 16.67 11.49 -0.15
C PRO A 95 16.24 12.10 -1.49
N LEU A 96 15.34 11.44 -2.23
CA LEU A 96 14.81 11.93 -3.52
C LEU A 96 13.32 12.30 -3.49
N GLY A 97 12.63 12.02 -2.37
CA GLY A 97 11.20 12.27 -2.21
C GLY A 97 10.34 11.06 -2.59
N ALA A 98 9.17 10.93 -1.98
CA ALA A 98 8.24 9.84 -2.26
C ALA A 98 7.31 10.17 -3.44
N SER A 99 7.10 9.23 -4.36
CA SER A 99 6.11 9.32 -5.44
C SER A 99 4.69 9.04 -4.95
N SER A 100 3.66 9.36 -5.73
CA SER A 100 2.31 8.86 -5.43
C SER A 100 2.20 7.39 -5.84
N THR A 101 1.43 6.62 -5.09
CA THR A 101 1.13 5.22 -5.40
C THR A 101 -0.21 4.86 -4.79
N ARG A 102 -1.00 4.06 -5.52
CA ARG A 102 -2.29 3.58 -5.04
C ARG A 102 -2.20 2.38 -4.11
N ARG A 103 -1.01 1.78 -3.95
CA ARG A 103 -0.79 0.58 -3.12
C ARG A 103 -0.33 0.90 -1.71
N ARG A 104 -0.20 2.17 -1.32
CA ARG A 104 0.36 2.54 -0.02
C ARG A 104 -0.60 2.26 1.12
N MET A 105 -0.06 1.72 2.21
CA MET A 105 -0.77 1.50 3.48
C MET A 105 -0.76 2.73 4.41
N GLY A 106 -0.29 3.88 3.95
CA GLY A 106 -0.06 5.03 4.83
C GLY A 106 0.64 6.15 4.07
N PRO A 107 1.32 7.08 4.77
CA PRO A 107 2.12 8.09 4.11
C PRO A 107 3.43 7.51 3.54
N GLY A 108 3.95 8.15 2.50
CA GLY A 108 5.32 7.92 2.05
C GLY A 108 6.24 8.93 2.72
N PHE A 109 7.48 8.54 3.02
CA PHE A 109 8.47 9.42 3.63
C PHE A 109 9.67 9.64 2.72
N GLY A 110 9.86 10.89 2.30
CA GLY A 110 10.90 11.28 1.36
C GLY A 110 12.20 11.78 1.99
N GLY A 111 12.29 11.86 3.32
CA GLY A 111 13.50 12.30 4.04
C GLY A 111 14.44 11.14 4.35
N ALA A 112 15.64 11.44 4.86
CA ALA A 112 16.63 10.44 5.26
C ALA A 112 16.05 9.51 6.34
N ASN A 113 16.12 8.19 6.11
CA ASN A 113 15.49 7.21 6.98
C ASN A 113 16.15 5.83 6.98
N PHE A 114 15.72 5.00 7.93
CA PHE A 114 15.96 3.57 7.98
C PHE A 114 14.68 2.82 8.43
N GLY A 115 14.56 1.56 7.99
CA GLY A 115 13.44 0.68 8.34
C GLY A 115 13.75 -0.17 9.57
N VAL A 116 12.71 -0.47 10.35
CA VAL A 116 12.76 -1.34 11.53
C VAL A 116 11.58 -2.32 11.44
N VAL A 117 11.86 -3.60 11.65
CA VAL A 117 10.85 -4.66 11.77
C VAL A 117 10.95 -5.24 13.16
N GLU A 118 9.88 -5.12 13.94
CA GLU A 118 9.77 -5.69 15.29
C GLU A 118 8.73 -6.80 15.28
N ILE A 119 9.03 -7.92 15.93
CA ILE A 119 8.11 -9.05 16.02
C ILE A 119 7.85 -9.35 17.48
N ASP A 120 6.59 -9.23 17.88
CA ASP A 120 6.14 -9.54 19.23
C ASP A 120 5.61 -10.98 19.27
N TRP A 121 6.45 -11.89 19.77
CA TRP A 121 6.13 -13.31 19.92
C TRP A 121 5.38 -13.65 21.21
N SER A 122 5.18 -12.69 22.11
CA SER A 122 4.56 -12.93 23.43
C SER A 122 3.05 -13.15 23.35
N LYS A 123 2.42 -12.70 22.25
CA LYS A 123 0.98 -12.81 22.01
C LYS A 123 0.62 -14.16 21.39
N ALA A 124 -0.60 -14.63 21.66
CA ALA A 124 -1.15 -15.83 21.05
C ALA A 124 -1.17 -15.74 19.51
N ASP A 125 -1.51 -14.57 18.97
CA ASP A 125 -1.30 -14.20 17.57
C ASP A 125 -0.16 -13.16 17.51
N PRO A 126 1.07 -13.56 17.14
CA PRO A 126 2.20 -12.64 17.06
C PRO A 126 1.91 -11.46 16.15
N THR A 127 2.48 -10.30 16.47
CA THR A 127 2.34 -9.10 15.63
C THR A 127 3.66 -8.70 15.02
N ILE A 128 3.65 -8.34 13.74
CA ILE A 128 4.78 -7.76 13.02
C ILE A 128 4.53 -6.26 12.91
N SER A 129 5.47 -5.46 13.40
CA SER A 129 5.46 -4.01 13.35
C SER A 129 6.53 -3.53 12.38
N PHE A 130 6.11 -2.85 11.33
CA PHE A 130 6.98 -2.15 10.38
C PHE A 130 7.05 -0.70 10.77
N SER A 131 8.25 -0.13 10.90
CA SER A 131 8.40 1.30 11.09
C SER A 131 9.55 1.88 10.28
N THR A 132 9.37 3.12 9.84
CA THR A 132 10.43 3.93 9.24
C THR A 132 10.77 5.03 10.21
N LYS A 133 12.05 5.17 10.55
CA LYS A 133 12.56 6.21 11.44
C LYS A 133 13.46 7.17 10.68
N ASP A 134 13.39 8.45 11.02
CA ASP A 134 14.33 9.44 10.50
C ASP A 134 15.65 9.44 11.28
N THR A 135 16.58 10.31 10.88
CA THR A 135 17.90 10.45 11.53
C THR A 135 17.85 10.94 12.98
N SER A 136 16.70 11.46 13.43
CA SER A 136 16.44 11.86 14.82
C SER A 136 15.69 10.75 15.59
N ASN A 137 15.62 9.53 15.02
CA ASN A 137 14.91 8.37 15.57
C ASN A 137 13.38 8.59 15.72
N LYS A 138 12.81 9.60 15.06
CA LYS A 138 11.37 9.84 15.06
C LYS A 138 10.69 8.91 14.06
N THR A 139 9.64 8.22 14.50
CA THR A 139 8.82 7.37 13.64
C THR A 139 8.05 8.20 12.63
N ARG A 140 8.20 7.87 11.35
CA ARG A 140 7.56 8.52 10.19
C ARG A 140 6.56 7.61 9.50
N ILE A 141 6.81 6.31 9.54
CA ILE A 141 5.88 5.27 9.10
C ILE A 141 5.77 4.24 10.21
N HIS A 142 4.55 3.78 10.49
CA HIS A 142 4.30 2.68 11.43
C HIS A 142 3.05 1.89 11.03
N HIS A 143 3.19 0.58 10.90
CA HIS A 143 2.08 -0.33 10.71
C HIS A 143 2.30 -1.63 11.46
N THR A 144 1.25 -2.11 12.12
CA THR A 144 1.26 -3.40 12.80
C THR A 144 0.26 -4.33 12.14
N ILE A 145 0.68 -5.57 11.88
CA ILE A 145 -0.19 -6.63 11.37
C ILE A 145 -0.09 -7.89 12.25
N PRO A 146 -1.22 -8.55 12.57
CA PRO A 146 -1.17 -9.89 13.16
C PRO A 146 -0.64 -10.90 12.14
N LEU A 147 0.14 -11.86 12.59
CA LEU A 147 0.71 -12.91 11.75
C LEU A 147 -0.40 -13.75 11.11
N SER A 148 -1.54 -13.94 11.80
CA SER A 148 -2.72 -14.61 11.26
C SER A 148 -3.37 -13.94 10.03
N ARG A 149 -2.92 -12.74 9.64
CA ARG A 149 -3.30 -12.09 8.37
C ARG A 149 -2.48 -12.56 7.17
N LEU A 150 -1.34 -13.19 7.42
CA LEU A 150 -0.41 -13.67 6.40
C LEU A 150 -0.51 -15.19 6.21
N THR A 151 -1.71 -15.74 6.39
CA THR A 151 -2.00 -17.17 6.22
C THR A 151 -2.96 -17.37 5.06
N PHE A 152 -2.99 -18.58 4.51
CA PHE A 152 -3.95 -18.97 3.49
C PHE A 152 -5.33 -19.33 4.05
N ASP A 153 -5.66 -18.88 5.27
CA ASP A 153 -7.02 -18.94 5.79
C ASP A 153 -7.99 -18.23 4.85
N GLU A 154 -9.18 -18.79 4.64
CA GLU A 154 -10.19 -18.26 3.73
C GLU A 154 -10.48 -16.77 3.96
N LYS A 155 -10.54 -16.35 5.23
CA LYS A 155 -10.74 -14.95 5.62
C LYS A 155 -9.75 -14.01 4.89
N ASN A 156 -8.50 -14.41 4.69
CA ASN A 156 -7.46 -13.58 4.07
C ASN A 156 -7.51 -13.61 2.54
N LEU A 157 -8.27 -14.53 1.95
CA LEU A 157 -8.35 -14.74 0.50
C LEU A 157 -9.57 -14.09 -0.15
N ILE A 158 -10.61 -13.79 0.63
CA ILE A 158 -11.89 -13.25 0.14
C ILE A 158 -12.06 -11.76 0.43
N TRP A 159 -12.86 -11.11 -0.40
CA TRP A 159 -13.34 -9.74 -0.18
C TRP A 159 -14.38 -9.72 0.94
N ARG A 160 -14.13 -8.94 2.00
CA ARG A 160 -15.06 -8.74 3.12
C ARG A 160 -15.76 -7.38 3.07
N THR A 161 -15.39 -6.56 2.09
CA THR A 161 -15.94 -5.22 1.88
C THR A 161 -17.27 -5.28 1.16
N THR A 162 -18.20 -4.46 1.62
CA THR A 162 -19.44 -4.11 0.92
C THR A 162 -19.33 -2.69 0.36
N PRO A 163 -20.24 -2.24 -0.51
CA PRO A 163 -20.27 -0.84 -0.92
C PRO A 163 -20.31 0.13 0.28
N ASP A 164 -21.00 -0.22 1.36
CA ASP A 164 -21.08 0.63 2.56
C ASP A 164 -19.72 0.77 3.30
N SER A 165 -18.76 -0.10 3.00
CA SER A 165 -17.40 -0.03 3.58
C SER A 165 -16.61 1.21 3.16
N PHE A 166 -17.04 1.90 2.09
CA PHE A 166 -16.44 3.17 1.66
C PHE A 166 -16.82 4.36 2.57
N ALA A 167 -17.91 4.25 3.35
CA ALA A 167 -18.38 5.35 4.18
C ALA A 167 -17.41 5.67 5.33
N GLY A 168 -17.22 6.96 5.60
CA GLY A 168 -16.38 7.43 6.71
C GLY A 168 -15.32 8.43 6.28
N GLU A 169 -14.34 8.61 7.17
CA GLU A 169 -13.24 9.56 7.00
C GLU A 169 -11.94 8.83 6.68
N TRP A 170 -11.30 9.30 5.63
CA TRP A 170 -10.10 8.74 5.04
C TRP A 170 -9.03 9.80 4.97
N GLN A 171 -7.80 9.37 5.14
CA GLN A 171 -6.62 10.21 5.01
C GLN A 171 -5.98 9.90 3.68
N THR A 172 -5.63 10.93 2.92
CA THR A 172 -5.16 10.78 1.54
C THR A 172 -4.00 11.72 1.25
N PHE A 173 -3.37 11.56 0.09
CA PHE A 173 -2.34 12.49 -0.40
C PHE A 173 -2.77 13.96 -0.33
N TYR A 174 -4.04 14.22 -0.57
CA TYR A 174 -4.58 15.56 -0.69
C TYR A 174 -5.19 16.08 0.62
N GLY A 175 -5.13 15.28 1.68
CA GLY A 175 -5.75 15.56 2.98
C GLY A 175 -6.98 14.70 3.26
N PRO A 176 -7.75 15.05 4.30
CA PRO A 176 -8.91 14.30 4.71
C PRO A 176 -9.96 14.23 3.60
N LEU A 177 -10.44 13.03 3.33
CA LEU A 177 -11.54 12.72 2.43
C LEU A 177 -12.68 12.12 3.25
N LYS A 178 -13.85 12.76 3.22
CA LYS A 178 -15.07 12.22 3.80
C LYS A 178 -15.94 11.63 2.69
N LEU A 179 -16.39 10.39 2.85
CA LEU A 179 -17.30 9.72 1.92
C LEU A 179 -18.63 9.40 2.62
N VAL A 180 -19.74 9.74 1.98
CA VAL A 180 -21.10 9.54 2.49
C VAL A 180 -21.97 8.91 1.42
N LYS A 181 -22.73 7.89 1.81
CA LYS A 181 -23.77 7.29 0.96
C LYS A 181 -25.09 8.01 1.17
N GLY A 182 -25.68 8.55 0.11
CA GLY A 182 -27.02 9.12 0.12
C GLY A 182 -28.11 8.04 0.06
N ASN A 183 -29.32 8.41 0.47
CA ASN A 183 -30.48 7.49 0.52
C ASN A 183 -30.89 6.93 -0.86
N ASN A 184 -30.49 7.59 -1.95
CA ASN A 184 -30.73 7.16 -3.33
C ASN A 184 -29.60 6.27 -3.90
N GLY A 185 -28.66 5.83 -3.07
CA GLY A 185 -27.49 5.04 -3.48
C GLY A 185 -26.39 5.85 -4.18
N THR A 186 -26.56 7.17 -4.33
CA THR A 186 -25.49 8.05 -4.82
C THR A 186 -24.51 8.34 -3.70
N TRP A 187 -23.24 8.32 -4.02
CA TRP A 187 -22.16 8.61 -3.10
C TRP A 187 -21.69 10.06 -3.28
N THR A 188 -21.43 10.74 -2.18
CA THR A 188 -20.79 12.06 -2.18
C THR A 188 -19.51 12.02 -1.39
N GLY A 189 -18.59 12.91 -1.74
CA GLY A 189 -17.36 13.07 -0.99
C GLY A 189 -16.84 14.49 -0.98
N ILE A 190 -16.06 14.82 0.04
CA ILE A 190 -15.44 16.13 0.21
C ILE A 190 -13.98 15.91 0.60
N CYS A 191 -13.06 16.55 -0.10
CA CYS A 191 -11.63 16.56 0.23
C CYS A 191 -11.02 17.93 -0.08
N ALA A 192 -10.71 18.68 0.98
CA ALA A 192 -10.35 20.10 0.90
C ALA A 192 -11.43 20.92 0.17
N ASP A 193 -11.07 21.65 -0.88
CA ASP A 193 -11.94 22.46 -1.73
C ASP A 193 -12.68 21.65 -2.82
N ARG A 194 -12.47 20.33 -2.88
CA ARG A 194 -13.01 19.47 -3.93
C ARG A 194 -14.17 18.64 -3.42
N THR A 195 -15.17 18.47 -4.27
CA THR A 195 -16.33 17.62 -4.05
C THR A 195 -16.36 16.46 -5.04
N LEU A 196 -17.04 15.38 -4.64
CA LEU A 196 -17.21 14.16 -5.40
C LEU A 196 -18.68 13.82 -5.52
N LYS A 197 -19.07 13.39 -6.71
CA LYS A 197 -20.29 12.61 -6.94
C LYS A 197 -19.87 11.28 -7.53
N LEU A 198 -20.22 10.20 -6.85
CA LEU A 198 -19.79 8.84 -7.18
C LEU A 198 -20.99 7.91 -7.30
N THR A 199 -20.80 6.86 -8.09
CA THR A 199 -21.71 5.74 -8.23
C THR A 199 -20.98 4.43 -7.99
N GLU A 200 -21.71 3.40 -7.59
CA GLU A 200 -21.18 2.06 -7.41
C GLU A 200 -20.95 1.43 -8.80
N GLY A 201 -19.71 0.98 -9.03
CA GLY A 201 -19.33 0.12 -10.15
C GLY A 201 -19.09 -1.31 -9.69
N GLN A 202 -18.61 -2.16 -10.61
CA GLN A 202 -18.44 -3.59 -10.34
C GLN A 202 -17.42 -3.91 -9.23
N LEU A 203 -16.37 -3.08 -9.08
CA LEU A 203 -15.25 -3.33 -8.16
C LEU A 203 -14.97 -2.16 -7.20
N GLY A 204 -15.86 -1.17 -7.14
CA GLY A 204 -15.67 0.00 -6.29
C GLY A 204 -16.49 1.21 -6.72
N LEU A 205 -16.06 2.42 -6.37
CA LEU A 205 -16.76 3.66 -6.69
C LEU A 205 -16.13 4.33 -7.92
N LEU A 206 -16.96 4.97 -8.75
CA LEU A 206 -16.56 5.71 -9.94
C LEU A 206 -17.24 7.07 -9.94
N GLY A 207 -16.57 8.11 -10.45
CA GLY A 207 -17.20 9.41 -10.60
C GLY A 207 -16.24 10.50 -11.04
N THR A 208 -16.51 11.72 -10.60
CA THR A 208 -15.77 12.92 -11.04
C THR A 208 -15.48 13.85 -9.86
N TRP A 209 -14.24 14.34 -9.77
CA TRP A 209 -13.88 15.48 -8.92
C TRP A 209 -14.41 16.78 -9.49
N GLN A 210 -14.95 17.63 -8.61
CA GLN A 210 -15.37 19.00 -8.94
C GLN A 210 -14.78 19.97 -7.92
N GLY A 211 -13.95 20.90 -8.39
CA GLY A 211 -13.35 21.99 -7.61
C GLY A 211 -12.82 23.07 -8.55
N GLU A 212 -12.47 24.25 -7.99
CA GLU A 212 -12.07 25.42 -8.79
C GLU A 212 -10.85 25.15 -9.68
N ASN A 213 -9.88 24.36 -9.19
CA ASN A 213 -8.60 24.13 -9.88
C ASN A 213 -8.35 22.66 -10.27
N GLN A 214 -9.25 21.74 -9.90
CA GLN A 214 -9.12 20.31 -10.22
C GLN A 214 -10.49 19.71 -10.52
N HIS A 215 -10.63 19.21 -11.74
CA HIS A 215 -11.77 18.44 -12.18
C HIS A 215 -11.29 17.25 -13.02
N GLY A 216 -12.01 16.13 -12.96
CA GLY A 216 -11.72 14.96 -13.79
C GLY A 216 -12.19 13.64 -13.17
N LYS A 217 -12.08 12.56 -13.95
CA LYS A 217 -12.56 11.23 -13.54
C LYS A 217 -11.79 10.71 -12.34
N VAL A 218 -12.47 9.95 -11.49
CA VAL A 218 -11.89 9.26 -10.33
C VAL A 218 -12.49 7.86 -10.17
N SER A 219 -11.66 6.94 -9.67
CA SER A 219 -12.09 5.62 -9.22
C SER A 219 -11.50 5.28 -7.85
N PHE A 220 -12.23 4.48 -7.09
CA PHE A 220 -11.85 3.98 -5.78
C PHE A 220 -12.08 2.48 -5.74
N THR A 221 -11.13 1.72 -5.23
CA THR A 221 -11.39 0.37 -4.72
C THR A 221 -10.92 0.31 -3.28
N LEU A 222 -11.38 -0.69 -2.53
CA LEU A 222 -10.85 -0.98 -1.20
C LEU A 222 -9.84 -2.13 -1.28
N THR A 223 -9.09 -2.31 -0.20
CA THR A 223 -8.48 -3.62 0.13
C THR A 223 -9.53 -4.57 0.64
N ARG A 224 -9.27 -5.88 0.63
CA ARG A 224 -10.25 -6.92 1.01
C ARG A 224 -10.81 -6.73 2.42
N ASP A 225 -10.05 -6.12 3.31
CA ASP A 225 -10.42 -5.84 4.69
C ASP A 225 -11.01 -4.43 4.91
N GLY A 226 -11.12 -3.62 3.86
CA GLY A 226 -11.75 -2.30 3.90
C GLY A 226 -10.94 -1.24 4.63
N ARG A 227 -9.64 -1.43 4.81
CA ARG A 227 -8.79 -0.51 5.58
C ARG A 227 -8.04 0.51 4.72
N PHE A 228 -7.82 0.20 3.44
CA PHE A 228 -7.12 1.09 2.52
C PHE A 228 -7.94 1.34 1.26
N LEU A 229 -7.88 2.59 0.76
CA LEU A 229 -8.38 3.01 -0.53
C LEU A 229 -7.27 2.96 -1.56
N ASN A 230 -7.51 2.24 -2.66
CA ASN A 230 -6.68 2.30 -3.85
C ASN A 230 -7.41 3.17 -4.87
N GLY A 231 -6.81 4.31 -5.21
CA GLY A 231 -7.44 5.32 -6.02
C GLY A 231 -6.71 5.60 -7.33
N ALA A 232 -7.47 6.00 -8.34
CA ALA A 232 -6.94 6.61 -9.56
C ALA A 232 -7.74 7.85 -9.91
N TYR A 233 -7.11 8.85 -10.53
CA TYR A 233 -7.77 10.04 -11.02
C TYR A 233 -7.14 10.53 -12.34
N SER A 234 -7.80 11.53 -12.94
CA SER A 234 -7.38 12.20 -14.17
C SER A 234 -7.69 13.69 -14.08
N TYR A 235 -7.14 14.46 -15.01
CA TYR A 235 -7.56 15.83 -15.25
C TYR A 235 -8.55 15.85 -16.42
N GLU A 236 -9.58 16.69 -16.31
CA GLU A 236 -10.60 16.87 -17.33
C GLU A 236 -11.21 15.52 -17.78
N ASN A 237 -11.30 15.31 -19.09
CA ASN A 237 -11.88 14.11 -19.69
C ASN A 237 -10.85 13.01 -19.99
N LEU A 238 -9.59 13.22 -19.58
CA LEU A 238 -8.51 12.25 -19.82
C LEU A 238 -8.81 10.89 -19.18
N PRO A 239 -8.17 9.81 -19.65
CA PRO A 239 -8.21 8.53 -18.97
C PRO A 239 -7.63 8.62 -17.55
N LEU A 240 -8.09 7.73 -16.66
CA LEU A 240 -7.49 7.55 -15.33
C LEU A 240 -6.00 7.20 -15.49
N GLN A 241 -5.14 8.03 -14.92
CA GLN A 241 -3.69 7.92 -15.15
C GLN A 241 -2.83 8.28 -13.93
N LEU A 242 -3.41 8.90 -12.89
CA LEU A 242 -2.69 9.32 -11.69
C LEU A 242 -3.18 8.53 -10.48
N ASP A 243 -2.26 7.83 -9.83
CA ASP A 243 -2.53 7.02 -8.66
C ASP A 243 -2.57 7.86 -7.37
N TRP A 244 -3.42 7.44 -6.43
CA TRP A 244 -3.43 7.93 -5.06
C TRP A 244 -3.92 6.84 -4.12
N ALA A 245 -3.58 6.96 -2.84
CA ALA A 245 -4.03 6.02 -1.81
C ALA A 245 -4.70 6.78 -0.66
N GLY A 246 -5.53 6.05 0.08
CA GLY A 246 -6.01 6.51 1.38
C GLY A 246 -6.10 5.40 2.42
N TRP A 247 -6.20 5.79 3.68
CA TRP A 247 -6.31 4.89 4.83
C TRP A 247 -7.28 5.48 5.85
N LYS A 248 -7.88 4.66 6.70
CA LYS A 248 -8.82 5.18 7.71
C LYS A 248 -8.09 6.06 8.75
N ALA A 249 -8.76 7.14 9.17
CA ALA A 249 -8.17 8.15 10.05
C ALA A 249 -7.87 7.65 11.48
N ASP A 250 -8.56 6.61 11.95
CA ASP A 250 -8.32 5.96 13.25
C ASP A 250 -6.94 5.28 13.36
N TRP A 251 -6.23 5.15 12.23
CA TRP A 251 -4.84 4.70 12.17
C TRP A 251 -3.78 5.78 12.31
N GLU A 252 -4.14 7.06 12.45
CA GLU A 252 -3.19 8.19 12.46
C GLU A 252 -2.57 8.55 13.81
N THR A 253 -2.78 7.78 14.88
CA THR A 253 -2.34 8.20 16.24
C THR A 253 -0.84 8.49 16.39
N HIS A 254 0.00 8.06 15.43
CA HIS A 254 1.46 8.20 15.47
C HIS A 254 2.07 9.03 14.33
N PHE A 255 1.26 9.63 13.45
CA PHE A 255 1.76 10.32 12.25
C PHE A 255 1.59 11.84 12.35
N GLN A 256 2.61 12.61 11.95
CA GLN A 256 2.48 14.07 11.77
C GLN A 256 2.39 14.40 10.29
N ARG A 257 1.38 15.19 9.90
CA ARG A 257 1.04 15.53 8.51
C ARG A 257 2.18 16.20 7.73
N ASP A 258 3.09 16.89 8.42
CA ASP A 258 4.27 17.54 7.84
C ASP A 258 5.27 16.56 7.20
N ASP A 259 5.15 15.27 7.50
CA ASP A 259 6.06 14.22 7.00
C ASP A 259 5.81 13.86 5.54
N TYR A 260 4.69 14.33 4.99
CA TYR A 260 4.20 14.03 3.67
C TYR A 260 4.78 14.94 2.56
N TYR A 261 5.11 16.18 2.90
CA TYR A 261 5.22 17.28 1.92
C TYR A 261 6.64 17.65 1.49
N LYS A 262 7.68 16.89 1.87
CA LYS A 262 9.07 17.23 1.53
C LYS A 262 9.47 16.94 0.07
N ARG A 263 8.56 17.08 -0.89
CA ARG A 263 8.93 17.35 -2.29
C ARG A 263 9.18 18.85 -2.44
N LYS A 264 10.44 19.26 -2.28
CA LYS A 264 11.04 20.53 -2.72
C LYS A 264 10.08 21.76 -2.75
N LYS A 265 10.01 22.51 -1.66
CA LYS A 265 10.28 23.96 -1.79
C LYS A 265 11.80 24.10 -1.82
N LYS A 266 12.39 23.95 -3.01
CA LYS A 266 13.66 24.63 -3.26
C LYS A 266 13.27 26.08 -3.46
N ASN A 267 13.67 26.93 -2.50
CA ASN A 267 13.81 28.36 -2.74
C ASN A 267 14.76 28.58 -3.91
#